data_AF-A0A2K2CN38-F1
#
_entry.id   AF-A0A2K2CN38-F1
#
_cell.length_a   1.000
_cell.length_b   1.000
_cell.length_c   1.000
_cell.angle_alpha   90.00
_cell.angle_beta   90.00
_cell.angle_gamma   90.00
#
_symmetry.space_group_name_H-M   'P 1'
#
loop_
_entity.id
_entity.type
_entity.pdbx_description
1 polymer ?
#
loop_
_entity_poly.entity_id
_entity_poly.type
_entity_poly.pdbx_seq_one_letter_code
_entity_poly.pdbx_strand_id
1 'polypeptide(L)'
;MYIDGSEKQNQSKENWDAMAAKAFCQICAEQTLEGNRPTAFLSTTGYKNLERYFFQRTRRNYTRRHFKNRWDAMKALYSAWKYYRSRCTRLGWDQVTRTVTADEDCNATLTVEIESIMQKVVECGATEESPEYYMTTKLFGKVENRVFFNTMKTKEGRLCWLTRMYEDRKRN
;
A
#
# COMPACT_ATOMS: atom_id res chain seq x y z
N MET A 1 -4.14 3.63 -47.42
CA MET A 1 -3.38 4.17 -46.28
C MET A 1 -4.41 4.85 -45.38
N TYR A 2 -4.75 4.43 -44.16
CA TYR A 2 -4.04 3.69 -43.12
C TYR A 2 -5.03 2.82 -42.32
N ILE A 3 -4.57 1.63 -41.90
CA ILE A 3 -5.08 0.90 -40.74
C ILE A 3 -4.46 1.57 -39.51
N ASP A 4 -5.23 1.85 -38.46
CA ASP A 4 -4.94 1.38 -37.09
C ASP A 4 -6.01 1.92 -36.12
N GLY A 5 -7.03 1.09 -35.88
CA GLY A 5 -7.87 1.20 -34.70
C GLY A 5 -7.10 0.64 -33.52
N SER A 6 -6.26 1.47 -32.90
CA SER A 6 -5.67 1.14 -31.61
C SER A 6 -6.76 1.25 -30.54
N GLU A 7 -7.39 0.11 -30.26
CA GLU A 7 -8.21 -0.09 -29.08
C GLU A 7 -7.43 0.38 -27.85
N LYS A 8 -7.90 1.45 -27.23
CA LYS A 8 -7.43 1.87 -25.90
C LYS A 8 -7.73 0.73 -24.94
N GLN A 9 -6.71 -0.05 -24.60
CA GLN A 9 -6.79 -1.06 -23.55
C GLN A 9 -7.29 -0.38 -22.28
N ASN A 10 -8.55 -0.66 -21.97
CA ASN A 10 -9.21 -0.28 -20.73
C ASN A 10 -8.35 -0.79 -19.58
N GLN A 11 -7.77 0.13 -18.81
CA GLN A 11 -6.83 -0.16 -17.72
C GLN A 11 -7.61 -0.84 -16.59
N SER A 12 -7.86 -2.14 -16.72
CA SER A 12 -8.48 -2.96 -15.68
C SER A 12 -7.59 -2.88 -14.45
N LYS A 13 -8.14 -2.39 -13.35
CA LYS A 13 -7.54 -2.39 -12.01
C LYS A 13 -6.71 -3.66 -11.80
N GLU A 14 -5.40 -3.48 -11.61
CA GLU A 14 -4.40 -4.55 -11.59
C GLU A 14 -4.87 -5.76 -10.73
N ASN A 15 -5.05 -6.92 -11.36
CA ASN A 15 -5.55 -8.12 -10.70
C ASN A 15 -4.46 -8.86 -9.90
N TRP A 16 -4.18 -8.37 -8.68
CA TRP A 16 -3.27 -8.98 -7.71
C TRP A 16 -3.94 -10.07 -6.86
N ASP A 17 -4.43 -11.13 -7.52
CA ASP A 17 -4.95 -12.30 -6.82
C ASP A 17 -3.87 -13.06 -6.02
N ALA A 18 -4.28 -14.10 -5.29
CA ALA A 18 -3.38 -14.89 -4.45
C ALA A 18 -2.20 -15.50 -5.24
N MET A 19 -2.44 -15.91 -6.50
CA MET A 19 -1.40 -16.47 -7.36
C MET A 19 -0.38 -15.41 -7.77
N ALA A 20 -0.82 -14.24 -8.25
CA ALA A 20 0.06 -13.13 -8.59
C ALA A 20 0.84 -12.65 -7.38
N ALA A 21 0.17 -12.44 -6.24
CA ALA A 21 0.81 -12.03 -5.01
C ALA A 21 1.90 -13.02 -4.58
N LYS A 22 1.60 -14.32 -4.60
CA LYS A 22 2.57 -15.38 -4.26
C LYS A 22 3.74 -15.40 -5.24
N ALA A 23 3.48 -15.38 -6.54
CA ALA A 23 4.52 -15.40 -7.57
C ALA A 23 5.47 -14.21 -7.42
N PHE A 24 4.93 -13.00 -7.22
CA PHE A 24 5.72 -11.80 -6.97
C PHE A 24 6.65 -11.97 -5.76
N CYS A 25 6.11 -12.38 -4.61
CA CYS A 25 6.90 -12.56 -3.39
C CYS A 25 8.01 -13.59 -3.57
N GLN A 26 7.71 -14.73 -4.21
CA GLN A 26 8.69 -15.79 -4.45
C GLN A 26 9.82 -15.30 -5.37
N ILE A 27 9.49 -14.65 -6.48
CA ILE A 27 10.51 -14.16 -7.41
C ILE A 27 11.36 -13.08 -6.75
N CYS A 28 10.78 -12.15 -5.98
CA CYS A 28 11.56 -11.17 -5.23
C CYS A 28 12.52 -11.82 -4.21
N ALA A 29 12.11 -12.91 -3.56
CA ALA A 29 12.96 -13.66 -2.64
C ALA A 29 14.11 -14.35 -3.39
N GLU A 30 13.81 -15.04 -4.49
CA GLU A 30 14.80 -15.68 -5.37
C GLU A 30 15.84 -14.67 -5.88
N GLN A 31 15.40 -13.52 -6.40
CA GLN A 31 16.29 -12.46 -6.86
C GLN A 31 17.12 -11.82 -5.74
N THR A 32 16.61 -11.80 -4.51
CA THR A 32 17.39 -11.36 -3.35
C THR A 32 18.52 -12.35 -3.04
N LEU A 33 18.24 -13.66 -3.09
CA LEU A 33 19.23 -14.72 -2.88
C LEU A 33 20.31 -14.73 -3.98
N GLU A 34 19.94 -14.40 -5.22
CA GLU A 34 20.88 -14.25 -6.33
C GLU A 34 21.73 -12.96 -6.27
N GLY A 35 21.61 -12.15 -5.21
CA GLY A 35 22.37 -10.90 -5.08
C GLY A 35 21.86 -9.75 -5.96
N ASN A 36 20.72 -9.92 -6.63
CA ASN A 36 20.09 -8.88 -7.44
C ASN A 36 19.38 -7.80 -6.60
N ARG A 37 19.66 -7.72 -5.31
CA ARG A 37 19.19 -6.67 -4.39
C ARG A 37 20.39 -6.06 -3.63
N PRO A 38 21.30 -5.35 -4.33
CA PRO A 38 22.53 -4.82 -3.72
C PRO A 38 22.27 -3.67 -2.74
N THR A 39 21.07 -3.07 -2.76
CA THR A 39 20.66 -1.99 -1.86
C THR A 39 19.27 -2.31 -1.27
N ALA A 40 18.46 -1.29 -0.94
CA ALA A 40 17.09 -1.50 -0.49
C ALA A 40 16.16 -2.08 -1.57
N PHE A 41 16.54 -2.01 -2.86
CA PHE A 41 15.71 -2.37 -4.02
C PHE A 41 16.38 -3.39 -4.93
N LEU A 42 15.57 -4.06 -5.76
CA LEU A 42 16.09 -4.89 -6.85
C LEU A 42 16.89 -4.05 -7.85
N SER A 43 17.97 -4.62 -8.36
CA SER A 43 18.78 -4.07 -9.45
C SER A 43 17.99 -4.05 -10.76
N THR A 44 18.52 -3.38 -11.78
CA THR A 44 17.93 -3.42 -13.14
C THR A 44 17.78 -4.86 -13.64
N THR A 45 18.78 -5.70 -13.41
CA THR A 45 18.74 -7.13 -13.72
C THR A 45 17.64 -7.84 -12.93
N GLY A 46 17.53 -7.57 -11.63
CA GLY A 46 16.47 -8.12 -10.78
C GLY A 46 15.06 -7.77 -11.26
N TYR A 47 14.83 -6.54 -11.74
CA TYR A 47 13.54 -6.16 -12.32
C TYR A 47 13.25 -6.83 -13.67
N LYS A 48 14.25 -6.99 -14.55
CA LYS A 48 14.08 -7.73 -15.82
C LYS A 48 13.74 -9.20 -15.57
N ASN A 49 14.42 -9.82 -14.61
CA ASN A 49 14.14 -11.19 -14.20
C ASN A 49 12.74 -11.29 -13.58
N LEU A 50 12.36 -10.33 -12.74
CA LEU A 50 11.02 -10.26 -12.15
C LEU A 50 9.93 -10.19 -13.22
N GLU A 51 10.05 -9.28 -14.19
CA GLU A 51 9.11 -9.16 -15.32
C GLU A 51 8.99 -10.50 -16.08
N ARG A 52 10.12 -11.08 -16.46
CA ARG A 52 10.17 -12.35 -17.20
C ARG A 52 9.53 -13.51 -16.43
N TYR A 53 9.98 -13.75 -15.20
CA TYR A 53 9.51 -14.88 -14.40
C TYR A 53 8.06 -14.71 -13.95
N PHE A 54 7.63 -13.47 -13.70
CA PHE A 54 6.25 -13.19 -13.35
C PHE A 54 5.31 -13.50 -14.52
N PHE A 55 5.67 -13.09 -15.74
CA PHE A 55 4.92 -13.44 -16.93
C PHE A 55 4.89 -14.97 -17.16
N GLN A 56 6.00 -15.66 -16.95
CA GLN A 56 6.04 -17.12 -17.09
C GLN A 56 5.10 -17.84 -16.10
N ARG A 57 5.04 -17.37 -14.84
CA ARG A 57 4.23 -18.00 -13.78
C ARG A 57 2.74 -17.63 -13.84
N THR A 58 2.43 -16.39 -14.22
CA THR A 58 1.06 -15.84 -14.11
C THR A 58 0.40 -15.56 -15.45
N ARG A 59 1.18 -15.56 -16.54
CA ARG A 59 0.78 -15.10 -17.89
C ARG A 59 0.27 -13.66 -17.94
N ARG A 60 0.61 -12.85 -16.93
CA ARG A 60 0.23 -11.43 -16.84
C ARG A 60 1.40 -10.55 -17.21
N ASN A 61 1.17 -9.61 -18.11
CA ASN A 61 2.20 -8.70 -18.57
C ASN A 61 2.16 -7.43 -17.71
N TYR A 62 2.97 -7.42 -16.65
CA TYR A 62 3.06 -6.30 -15.73
C TYR A 62 4.33 -5.50 -15.98
N THR A 63 4.20 -4.18 -15.91
CA THR A 63 5.32 -3.27 -16.04
C THR A 63 6.05 -3.12 -14.72
N ARG A 64 7.29 -2.62 -14.76
CA ARG A 64 8.05 -2.17 -13.59
C ARG A 64 7.24 -1.29 -12.63
N ARG A 65 6.34 -0.43 -13.15
CA ARG A 65 5.47 0.43 -12.32
C ARG A 65 4.53 -0.39 -11.45
N HIS A 66 3.89 -1.43 -12.00
CA HIS A 66 2.98 -2.30 -11.25
C HIS A 66 3.73 -3.00 -10.10
N PHE A 67 4.92 -3.54 -10.39
CA PHE A 67 5.77 -4.19 -9.38
C PHE A 67 6.23 -3.24 -8.28
N LYS A 68 6.61 -2.01 -8.65
CA LYS A 68 6.99 -0.99 -7.67
C LYS A 68 5.81 -0.63 -6.77
N ASN A 69 4.63 -0.38 -7.34
CA ASN A 69 3.43 -0.05 -6.58
C ASN A 69 3.08 -1.19 -5.60
N ARG A 70 3.16 -2.44 -6.07
CA ARG A 70 2.91 -3.62 -5.22
C ARG A 70 3.93 -3.74 -4.08
N TRP A 71 5.20 -3.52 -4.38
CA TRP A 71 6.28 -3.52 -3.37
C TRP A 71 6.05 -2.45 -2.30
N ASP A 72 5.70 -1.23 -2.71
CA ASP A 72 5.43 -0.13 -1.79
C ASP A 72 4.21 -0.42 -0.90
N ALA A 73 3.15 -1.00 -1.45
CA ALA A 73 1.99 -1.46 -0.67
C ALA A 73 2.38 -2.55 0.34
N MET A 74 3.22 -3.52 -0.04
CA MET A 74 3.70 -4.56 0.87
C MET A 74 4.56 -4.00 2.02
N LYS A 75 5.43 -3.02 1.74
CA LYS A 75 6.18 -2.33 2.80
C LYS A 75 5.25 -1.60 3.78
N ALA A 76 4.20 -0.96 3.28
CA ALA A 76 3.22 -0.29 4.14
C ALA A 76 2.47 -1.29 5.03
N LEU A 77 2.02 -2.42 4.47
CA LEU A 77 1.38 -3.51 5.21
C LEU A 77 2.31 -4.13 6.27
N TYR A 78 3.57 -4.36 5.94
CA TYR A 78 4.55 -4.88 6.91
C TYR A 78 4.81 -3.88 8.04
N SER A 79 4.91 -2.60 7.71
CA SER A 79 5.08 -1.53 8.69
C SER A 79 3.86 -1.43 9.62
N ALA A 80 2.66 -1.57 9.08
CA ALA A 80 1.42 -1.70 9.85
C ALA A 80 1.47 -2.90 10.78
N TRP A 81 1.78 -4.09 10.26
CA TRP A 81 1.88 -5.31 11.05
C TRP A 81 2.86 -5.15 12.20
N LYS A 82 4.05 -4.58 11.96
CA LYS A 82 5.04 -4.30 13.02
C LYS A 82 4.49 -3.34 14.07
N TYR A 83 3.82 -2.27 13.64
CA TYR A 83 3.20 -1.29 14.54
C TYR A 83 2.13 -1.92 15.42
N TYR A 84 1.13 -2.60 14.84
CA TYR A 84 0.06 -3.23 15.61
C TYR A 84 0.57 -4.39 16.46
N ARG A 85 1.49 -5.22 15.98
CA ARG A 85 2.10 -6.28 16.80
C ARG A 85 2.80 -5.74 18.04
N SER A 86 3.36 -4.52 17.98
CA SER A 86 3.99 -3.90 19.15
C SER A 86 2.99 -3.30 20.15
N ARG A 87 1.74 -3.05 19.74
CA ARG A 87 0.71 -2.37 20.55
C ARG A 87 -0.45 -3.27 20.98
N CYS A 88 -0.76 -4.27 20.18
CA CYS A 88 -1.80 -5.26 20.44
C CYS A 88 -1.12 -6.50 21.02
N THR A 89 -1.16 -6.64 22.33
CA THR A 89 -0.53 -7.73 23.09
C THR A 89 -1.14 -9.12 22.81
N ARG A 90 -2.32 -9.19 22.17
CA ARG A 90 -3.06 -10.42 21.87
C ARG A 90 -3.61 -10.47 20.44
N LEU A 91 -2.75 -10.34 19.42
CA LEU A 91 -3.14 -10.72 18.06
C LEU A 91 -3.16 -12.25 17.96
N GLY A 92 -4.35 -12.84 18.05
CA GLY A 92 -4.52 -14.28 17.83
C GLY A 92 -4.19 -14.66 16.38
N TRP A 93 -3.56 -15.82 16.20
CA TRP A 93 -3.45 -16.45 14.88
C TRP A 93 -4.51 -17.53 14.79
N ASP A 94 -5.49 -17.36 13.91
CA ASP A 94 -6.48 -18.40 13.67
C ASP A 94 -5.92 -19.43 12.70
N GLN A 95 -5.67 -20.64 13.22
CA GLN A 95 -5.15 -21.75 12.43
C GLN A 95 -6.17 -22.29 11.42
N VAL A 96 -7.46 -22.06 11.63
CA VAL A 96 -8.54 -22.57 10.78
C VAL A 96 -8.67 -21.70 9.53
N THR A 97 -8.79 -20.39 9.68
CA THR A 97 -8.92 -19.48 8.53
C THR A 97 -7.58 -19.02 7.95
N ARG A 98 -6.46 -19.28 8.64
CA ARG A 98 -5.12 -18.74 8.33
C ARG A 98 -5.11 -17.21 8.27
N THR A 99 -5.93 -16.57 9.11
CA THR A 99 -5.99 -15.11 9.22
C THR A 99 -5.60 -14.66 10.63
N VAL A 100 -5.18 -13.40 10.74
CA VAL A 100 -4.93 -12.77 12.04
C VAL A 100 -6.29 -12.38 12.60
N THR A 101 -6.69 -12.99 13.71
CA THR A 101 -7.89 -12.57 14.45
C THR A 101 -7.51 -11.37 15.30
N ALA A 102 -8.12 -10.24 14.97
CA ALA A 102 -8.17 -9.07 15.83
C ALA A 102 -9.28 -9.34 16.87
N ASP A 103 -8.93 -9.54 18.15
CA ASP A 103 -9.92 -9.55 19.24
C ASP A 103 -10.71 -8.23 19.22
N GLU A 104 -11.93 -8.21 19.79
CA GLU A 104 -12.80 -7.02 19.84
C GLU A 104 -12.09 -5.76 20.39
N ASP A 105 -11.11 -5.94 21.29
CA ASP A 105 -10.21 -4.89 21.80
C ASP A 105 -9.40 -4.17 20.69
N CYS A 106 -9.07 -4.87 19.61
CA CYS A 106 -8.31 -4.32 18.49
C CYS A 106 -9.18 -3.49 17.55
N ASN A 107 -10.50 -3.74 17.51
CA ASN A 107 -11.47 -2.88 16.80
C ASN A 107 -11.74 -1.59 17.59
N ALA A 108 -11.85 -1.68 18.92
CA ALA A 108 -11.91 -0.49 19.79
C ALA A 108 -10.62 0.36 19.70
N THR A 109 -9.47 -0.29 19.49
CA THR A 109 -8.20 0.41 19.25
C THR A 109 -8.21 1.19 17.92
N LEU A 110 -8.89 0.68 16.89
CA LEU A 110 -8.95 1.35 15.58
C LEU A 110 -9.78 2.65 15.64
N THR A 111 -10.91 2.66 16.35
CA THR A 111 -11.72 3.87 16.51
C THR A 111 -10.96 4.94 17.27
N VAL A 112 -10.34 4.57 18.40
CA VAL A 112 -9.47 5.48 19.18
C VAL A 112 -8.30 6.01 18.35
N GLU A 113 -7.70 5.17 17.50
CA GLU A 113 -6.63 5.61 16.60
C GLU A 113 -7.13 6.59 15.53
N ILE A 114 -8.29 6.33 14.92
CA ILE A 114 -8.90 7.22 13.93
C ILE A 114 -9.22 8.56 14.60
N GLU A 115 -9.83 8.57 15.77
CA GLU A 115 -10.09 9.80 16.56
C GLU A 115 -8.79 10.57 16.83
N SER A 116 -7.73 9.88 17.28
CA SER A 116 -6.41 10.50 17.49
C SER A 116 -5.82 11.08 16.21
N ILE A 117 -6.00 10.40 15.07
CA ILE A 117 -5.54 10.91 13.76
C ILE A 117 -6.35 12.14 13.36
N MET A 118 -7.68 12.14 13.53
CA MET A 118 -8.53 13.29 13.23
C MET A 118 -8.13 14.51 14.08
N GLN A 119 -7.80 14.32 15.36
CA GLN A 119 -7.28 15.39 16.22
C GLN A 119 -5.94 15.95 15.69
N LYS A 120 -5.00 15.08 15.32
CA LYS A 120 -3.72 15.51 14.74
C LYS A 120 -3.89 16.28 13.43
N VAL A 121 -4.91 15.96 12.65
CA VAL A 121 -5.22 16.65 11.38
C VAL A 121 -5.64 18.08 11.65
N VAL A 122 -6.51 18.29 12.65
CA VAL A 122 -6.90 19.63 13.13
C VAL A 122 -5.68 20.40 13.62
N GLU A 123 -4.79 19.76 14.40
CA GLU A 123 -3.52 20.37 14.85
C GLU A 123 -2.55 20.73 13.72
N CYS A 124 -2.71 20.14 12.54
CA CYS A 124 -1.94 20.47 11.33
C CYS A 124 -2.57 21.63 10.54
N GLY A 125 -3.72 22.16 10.97
CA GLY A 125 -4.38 23.32 10.36
C GLY A 125 -5.54 22.99 9.42
N ALA A 126 -5.96 21.73 9.32
CA ALA A 126 -7.16 21.36 8.55
C ALA A 126 -8.41 21.55 9.41
N THR A 127 -9.25 22.52 9.06
CA THR A 127 -10.55 22.75 9.72
C THR A 127 -11.54 21.65 9.33
N GLU A 128 -12.59 21.42 10.13
CA GLU A 128 -13.59 20.37 9.82
C GLU A 128 -14.31 20.58 8.48
N GLU A 129 -14.36 21.82 8.01
CA GLU A 129 -14.93 22.22 6.72
C GLU A 129 -13.93 22.12 5.56
N SER A 130 -12.66 21.81 5.84
CA SER A 130 -11.60 21.82 4.84
C SER A 130 -11.62 20.55 3.97
N PRO A 131 -11.20 20.66 2.69
CA PRO A 131 -11.03 19.50 1.82
C PRO A 131 -10.07 18.44 2.39
N GLU A 132 -9.04 18.87 3.12
CA GLU A 132 -8.09 18.00 3.80
C GLU A 132 -8.76 17.18 4.90
N TYR A 133 -9.60 17.81 5.73
CA TYR A 133 -10.36 17.11 6.77
C TYR A 133 -11.39 16.15 6.17
N TYR A 134 -12.05 16.53 5.07
CA TYR A 134 -12.89 15.57 4.36
C TYR A 134 -12.07 14.38 3.82
N MET A 135 -10.88 14.65 3.27
CA MET A 135 -10.01 13.62 2.69
C MET A 135 -9.55 12.58 3.71
N THR A 136 -9.30 12.97 4.96
CA THR A 136 -8.87 12.04 6.02
C THR A 136 -9.91 10.97 6.30
N THR A 137 -11.20 11.33 6.30
CA THR A 137 -12.32 10.37 6.44
C THR A 137 -12.29 9.29 5.36
N LYS A 138 -11.79 9.61 4.16
CA LYS A 138 -11.69 8.70 3.01
C LYS A 138 -10.37 7.95 2.94
N LEU A 139 -9.33 8.42 3.61
CA LEU A 139 -8.00 7.81 3.56
C LEU A 139 -7.78 6.81 4.69
N PHE A 140 -8.21 7.14 5.90
CA PHE A 140 -7.76 6.41 7.10
C PHE A 140 -8.54 5.14 7.42
N GLY A 141 -9.54 4.77 6.61
CA GLY A 141 -10.01 3.38 6.57
C GLY A 141 -8.92 2.39 6.15
N LYS A 142 -7.94 2.84 5.35
CA LYS A 142 -6.81 2.00 4.92
C LYS A 142 -5.63 2.10 5.87
N VAL A 143 -5.12 0.94 6.28
CA VAL A 143 -4.03 0.84 7.26
C VAL A 143 -2.73 1.45 6.77
N GLU A 144 -2.45 1.32 5.46
CA GLU A 144 -1.27 1.86 4.81
C GLU A 144 -1.23 3.38 4.92
N ASN A 145 -2.39 4.03 4.75
CA ASN A 145 -2.52 5.48 4.84
C ASN A 145 -2.33 5.97 6.28
N ARG A 146 -2.86 5.24 7.28
CA ARG A 146 -2.67 5.55 8.71
C ARG A 146 -1.18 5.50 9.08
N VAL A 147 -0.50 4.43 8.67
CA VAL A 147 0.95 4.28 8.91
C VAL A 147 1.72 5.39 8.23
N PHE A 148 1.46 5.65 6.94
CA PHE A 148 2.15 6.71 6.20
C PHE A 148 2.01 8.06 6.91
N PHE A 149 0.78 8.47 7.23
CA PHE A 149 0.49 9.71 7.93
C PHE A 149 1.20 9.81 9.29
N ASN A 150 1.17 8.74 10.10
CA ASN A 150 1.82 8.71 11.41
C ASN A 150 3.36 8.73 11.33
N THR A 151 3.96 8.25 10.23
CA THR A 151 5.42 8.30 10.03
C THR A 151 5.94 9.68 9.61
N MET A 152 5.07 10.58 9.16
CA MET A 152 5.46 11.94 8.78
C MET A 152 5.77 12.78 10.02
N LYS A 153 6.94 13.44 9.99
CA LYS A 153 7.50 14.15 11.14
C LYS A 153 6.91 15.55 11.36
N THR A 154 6.59 16.26 10.27
CA THR A 154 6.16 17.66 10.31
C THR A 154 4.67 17.81 10.08
N LYS A 155 4.06 18.83 10.69
CA LYS A 155 2.64 19.15 10.55
C LYS A 155 2.32 19.61 9.11
N GLU A 156 3.19 20.43 8.56
CA GLU A 156 3.11 20.99 7.20
C GLU A 156 3.22 19.87 6.16
N GLY A 157 4.08 18.89 6.41
CA GLY A 157 4.22 17.72 5.55
C GLY A 157 2.93 16.91 5.48
N ARG A 158 2.30 16.67 6.64
CA ARG A 158 1.01 15.96 6.72
C ARG A 158 -0.08 16.70 5.97
N LEU A 159 -0.20 18.02 6.20
CA LEU A 159 -1.21 18.84 5.53
C LEU A 159 -1.01 18.85 4.00
N CYS A 160 0.23 19.09 3.53
CA CYS A 160 0.54 19.07 2.10
C CYS A 160 0.23 17.73 1.44
N TRP A 161 0.47 16.62 2.14
CA TRP A 161 0.10 15.29 1.65
C TRP A 161 -1.41 15.13 1.51
N LEU A 162 -2.20 15.56 2.50
CA LEU A 162 -3.66 15.49 2.43
C LEU A 162 -4.21 16.34 1.28
N THR A 163 -3.70 17.56 1.08
CA THR A 163 -4.08 18.42 -0.04
C THR A 163 -3.79 17.74 -1.37
N ARG A 164 -2.60 17.13 -1.55
CA ARG A 164 -2.27 16.38 -2.78
C ARG A 164 -3.20 15.20 -3.01
N MET A 165 -3.53 14.45 -1.97
CA MET A 165 -4.46 13.31 -2.06
C MET A 165 -5.87 13.76 -2.45
N TYR A 166 -6.30 14.95 -2.01
CA TYR A 166 -7.55 15.55 -2.44
C TYR A 166 -7.53 15.92 -3.92
N GLU A 167 -6.50 16.65 -4.36
CA GLU A 167 -6.36 17.06 -5.77
C GLU A 167 -6.26 15.87 -6.73
N ASP A 168 -5.50 14.83 -6.36
CA ASP A 168 -5.36 13.62 -7.18
C ASP A 168 -6.70 12.88 -7.36
N ARG A 169 -7.60 12.95 -6.37
CA ARG A 169 -8.93 12.33 -6.47
C ARG A 169 -9.95 13.19 -7.20
N LYS A 170 -9.75 14.51 -7.26
CA LYS A 170 -10.60 15.42 -8.04
C LYS A 170 -10.36 15.27 -9.56
N ARG A 171 -9.18 14.79 -9.95
CA ARG A 171 -8.75 14.63 -11.35
C ARG A 171 -9.15 13.30 -12.00
N ASN A 172 -9.68 12.36 -11.23
CA ASN A 172 -10.09 11.02 -11.68
C ASN A 172 -11.60 10.86 -11.51
#